data_AF-A0AA37W5K8-F1
#
_entry.id   AF-A0AA37W5K8-F1
#
_cell.length_a   1.000
_cell.length_b   1.000
_cell.length_c   1.000
_cell.angle_alpha   90.00
_cell.angle_beta   90.00
_cell.angle_gamma   90.00
#
_symmetry.space_group_name_H-M   'P 1'
#
loop_
_entity.id
_entity.type
_entity.pdbx_description
1 polymer ?
#
loop_
_entity_poly.entity_id
_entity_poly.type
_entity_poly.pdbx_seq_one_letter_code
_entity_poly.pdbx_strand_id
1 'polypeptide(L)'
;MFKRLKLARLLVDNNKLIYHMMILREFKQHDTLQIVTILNNQQVARYLSSKIPFPYTQADANWWINEGAKCGIIKAIEVDGLCVGCIGVIPGEFEYSRSGEIGYWLSQQYWGQGIITQAIGLIIRVC
;
A
#
# COMPACT_ATOMS: atom_id res chain seq x y z
N MET A 1 -24.04 2.93 15.04
CA MET A 1 -22.67 2.45 15.30
C MET A 1 -22.29 1.44 14.21
N PHE A 2 -21.82 1.91 13.05
CA PHE A 2 -21.52 1.05 11.90
C PHE A 2 -20.12 0.46 12.04
N LYS A 3 -20.01 -0.85 12.34
CA LYS A 3 -18.75 -1.60 12.22
C LYS A 3 -18.35 -1.62 10.74
N ARG A 4 -17.25 -0.95 10.39
CA ARG A 4 -16.63 -1.03 9.05
C ARG A 4 -16.38 -2.51 8.70
N LEU A 5 -16.96 -2.97 7.60
CA LEU A 5 -16.75 -4.33 7.08
C LEU A 5 -15.27 -4.53 6.72
N LYS A 6 -14.62 -5.47 7.41
CA LYS A 6 -13.35 -6.08 6.97
C LYS A 6 -13.69 -7.01 5.81
N LEU A 7 -13.23 -6.69 4.61
CA LEU A 7 -13.45 -7.53 3.43
C LEU A 7 -12.43 -8.67 3.46
N ALA A 8 -12.86 -9.85 3.88
CA ALA A 8 -12.13 -11.09 3.64
C ALA A 8 -12.53 -11.60 2.25
N ARG A 9 -11.57 -11.74 1.32
CA ARG A 9 -11.84 -12.39 0.04
C ARG A 9 -11.65 -13.90 0.18
N LEU A 10 -12.69 -14.66 -0.14
CA LEU A 10 -12.60 -16.10 -0.37
C LEU A 10 -11.85 -16.34 -1.67
N LEU A 11 -10.58 -16.73 -1.60
CA LEU A 11 -9.88 -17.33 -2.73
C LEU A 11 -9.85 -18.84 -2.48
N VAL A 12 -10.59 -19.59 -3.29
CA VAL A 12 -10.61 -21.06 -3.24
C VAL A 12 -9.42 -21.54 -4.05
N ASP A 13 -8.39 -22.02 -3.36
CA ASP A 13 -7.28 -22.74 -3.98
C ASP A 13 -7.09 -24.07 -3.24
N ASN A 14 -7.15 -25.19 -3.98
CA ASN A 14 -6.89 -26.56 -3.49
C ASN A 14 -7.58 -26.96 -2.16
N ASN A 15 -8.91 -26.79 -2.05
CA ASN A 15 -9.70 -27.20 -0.87
C ASN A 15 -9.27 -26.55 0.47
N LYS A 16 -8.51 -25.45 0.44
CA LYS A 16 -8.17 -24.66 1.64
C LYS A 16 -8.93 -23.33 1.62
N LEU A 17 -9.64 -23.03 2.70
CA LEU A 17 -10.18 -21.70 2.95
C LEU A 17 -9.06 -20.82 3.50
N ILE A 18 -8.45 -20.00 2.64
CA ILE A 18 -7.43 -19.05 3.07
C ILE A 18 -8.09 -17.67 3.22
N TYR A 19 -8.29 -17.25 4.46
CA TYR A 19 -8.79 -15.91 4.78
C TYR A 19 -7.60 -14.98 4.98
N HIS A 20 -7.24 -14.21 3.96
CA HIS A 20 -6.33 -13.08 4.16
C HIS A 20 -7.15 -11.87 4.61
N MET A 21 -6.94 -11.41 5.84
CA MET A 21 -7.53 -10.16 6.31
C MET A 21 -6.71 -9.00 5.75
N MET A 22 -7.22 -8.37 4.70
CA MET A 22 -6.61 -7.18 4.10
C MET A 22 -7.30 -5.90 4.59
N ILE A 23 -6.49 -4.92 5.01
CA ILE A 23 -6.98 -3.59 5.39
C ILE A 23 -6.07 -2.49 4.83
N LEU A 24 -6.65 -1.29 4.67
CA LEU A 24 -5.90 -0.05 4.49
C LEU A 24 -5.83 0.68 5.83
N ARG A 25 -4.62 1.09 6.24
CA ARG A 25 -4.39 1.78 7.52
C ARG A 25 -3.27 2.82 7.41
N GLU A 26 -3.14 3.65 8.43
CA GLU A 26 -1.92 4.46 8.57
C GLU A 26 -0.68 3.58 8.73
N PHE A 27 0.45 4.11 8.29
CA PHE A 27 1.75 3.53 8.60
C PHE A 27 2.02 3.58 10.10
N LYS A 28 2.74 2.57 10.59
CA LYS A 28 3.16 2.42 11.98
C LYS A 28 4.68 2.36 12.01
N GLN A 29 5.29 2.82 13.10
CA GLN A 29 6.75 2.85 13.25
C GLN A 29 7.42 1.46 13.13
N HIS A 30 6.68 0.36 13.36
CA HIS A 30 7.23 -0.98 13.16
C HIS A 30 7.24 -1.45 11.69
N ASP A 31 6.61 -0.70 10.77
CA ASP A 31 6.58 -1.06 9.34
C ASP A 31 7.93 -0.79 8.67
N THR A 32 8.77 0.05 9.27
CA THR A 32 10.00 0.57 8.68
C THR A 32 10.91 -0.53 8.14
N LEU A 33 11.12 -1.60 8.91
CA LEU A 33 11.96 -2.72 8.48
C LEU A 33 11.42 -3.38 7.20
N GLN A 34 10.11 -3.57 7.13
CA GLN A 34 9.49 -4.17 5.96
C GLN A 34 9.48 -3.25 4.75
N ILE A 35 9.24 -1.95 4.95
CA ILE A 35 9.33 -0.97 3.86
C ILE A 35 10.73 -1.01 3.25
N VAL A 36 11.78 -0.99 4.08
CA VAL A 36 13.17 -1.09 3.63
C VAL A 36 13.41 -2.39 2.85
N THR A 37 12.94 -3.53 3.36
CA THR A 37 13.08 -4.81 2.64
C THR A 37 12.37 -4.78 1.28
N ILE A 38 11.14 -4.28 1.23
CA ILE A 38 10.32 -4.26 0.01
C ILE A 38 10.93 -3.32 -1.05
N LEU A 39 11.32 -2.11 -0.65
CA LEU A 39 11.81 -1.09 -1.58
C LEU A 39 13.25 -1.34 -2.04
N ASN A 40 14.00 -2.22 -1.36
CA ASN A 40 15.29 -2.72 -1.87
C ASN A 40 15.16 -4.01 -2.71
N ASN A 41 13.98 -4.60 -2.86
CA ASN A 41 13.80 -5.68 -3.82
C ASN A 41 13.86 -5.10 -5.24
N GLN A 42 14.89 -5.51 -6.01
CA GLN A 42 15.10 -5.03 -7.39
C GLN A 42 13.89 -5.23 -8.32
N GLN A 43 13.11 -6.29 -8.11
CA GLN A 43 11.90 -6.54 -8.90
C GLN A 43 10.83 -5.50 -8.60
N VAL A 44 10.73 -5.01 -7.36
CA VAL A 44 9.83 -3.92 -6.99
C VAL A 44 10.40 -2.58 -7.47
N ALA A 45 11.65 -2.28 -7.12
CA ALA A 45 12.29 -0.99 -7.36
C ALA A 45 12.32 -0.58 -8.84
N ARG A 46 12.49 -1.53 -9.77
CA ARG A 46 12.53 -1.23 -11.22
C ARG A 46 11.25 -0.64 -11.79
N TYR A 47 10.12 -0.73 -11.08
CA TYR A 47 8.83 -0.16 -11.47
C TYR A 47 8.49 1.13 -10.71
N LEU A 48 9.36 1.57 -9.81
CA LEU A 48 9.14 2.76 -9.01
C LEU A 48 9.65 4.01 -9.72
N SER A 49 9.03 5.15 -9.40
CA SER A 49 9.53 6.46 -9.80
C SER A 49 10.92 6.71 -9.23
N SER A 50 11.74 7.48 -9.96
CA SER A 50 13.04 7.98 -9.49
C SER A 50 12.97 8.83 -8.22
N LYS A 51 11.77 9.25 -7.79
CA LYS A 51 11.54 9.90 -6.50
C LYS A 51 11.78 8.98 -5.31
N ILE A 52 11.69 7.66 -5.48
CA ILE A 52 11.95 6.68 -4.42
C ILE A 52 13.44 6.32 -4.47
N PRO A 53 14.23 6.60 -3.42
CA PRO A 53 15.65 6.27 -3.38
C PRO A 53 15.92 4.78 -3.58
N PHE A 54 17.01 4.46 -4.27
CA PHE A 54 17.54 3.11 -4.36
C PHE A 54 19.08 3.17 -4.27
N PRO A 55 19.71 2.61 -3.21
CA PRO A 55 19.12 1.82 -2.13
C PRO A 55 18.22 2.65 -1.20
N TYR A 56 17.15 2.04 -0.70
CA TYR A 56 16.20 2.67 0.23
C TYR A 56 16.66 2.43 1.68
N THR A 57 16.86 3.48 2.46
CA THR A 57 17.46 3.36 3.79
C THR A 57 16.41 3.37 4.91
N GLN A 58 16.84 2.99 6.11
CA GLN A 58 16.03 3.14 7.33
C GLN A 58 15.64 4.61 7.59
N ALA A 59 16.52 5.56 7.26
CA ALA A 59 16.24 6.98 7.40
C ALA A 59 15.12 7.43 6.44
N ASP A 60 15.15 6.96 5.19
CA ASP A 60 14.09 7.23 4.20
C ASP A 60 12.75 6.68 4.67
N ALA A 61 12.75 5.44 5.18
CA ALA A 61 11.55 4.79 5.70
C ALA A 61 10.99 5.51 6.95
N ASN A 62 11.87 5.97 7.86
CA ASN A 62 11.46 6.78 9.01
C ASN A 62 10.87 8.13 8.58
N TRP A 63 11.49 8.82 7.62
CA TRP A 63 10.96 10.06 7.09
C TRP A 63 9.62 9.84 6.38
N TRP A 64 9.48 8.75 5.63
CA TRP A 64 8.23 8.40 4.95
C TRP A 64 7.08 8.22 5.94
N ILE A 65 7.28 7.43 7.00
CA ILE A 65 6.25 7.18 8.01
C ILE A 65 5.88 8.46 8.77
N ASN A 66 6.88 9.30 9.10
CA ASN A 66 6.66 10.47 9.93
C ASN A 66 6.18 11.70 9.16
N GLU A 67 6.51 11.82 7.87
CA GLU A 67 6.24 13.02 7.07
C GLU A 67 5.60 12.66 5.73
N GLY A 68 6.31 11.89 4.89
CA GLY A 68 5.92 11.66 3.50
C GLY A 68 4.52 11.05 3.32
N ALA A 69 4.18 10.04 4.11
CA ALA A 69 2.89 9.36 4.06
C ALA A 69 1.72 10.17 4.67
N LYS A 70 2.00 11.31 5.33
CA LYS A 70 0.96 12.19 5.88
C LYS A 70 0.47 13.22 4.86
N CYS A 71 1.16 13.38 3.74
CA CYS A 71 0.78 14.29 2.66
C CYS A 71 -0.17 13.60 1.67
N GLY A 72 -1.48 13.81 1.84
CA GLY A 72 -2.52 13.30 0.94
C GLY A 72 -3.22 12.04 1.45
N ILE A 73 -3.90 11.32 0.56
CA ILE A 73 -4.63 10.09 0.91
C ILE A 73 -3.70 8.91 0.66
N ILE A 74 -2.83 8.61 1.63
CA ILE A 74 -1.85 7.53 1.55
C ILE A 74 -2.14 6.50 2.65
N LYS A 75 -2.07 5.21 2.33
CA LYS A 75 -2.28 4.10 3.26
C LYS A 75 -1.28 2.97 3.06
N ALA A 76 -0.87 2.37 4.17
CA ALA A 76 -0.25 1.06 4.17
C ALA A 76 -1.30 -0.01 3.81
N ILE A 77 -0.90 -0.93 2.94
CA ILE A 77 -1.65 -2.16 2.67
C ILE A 77 -1.19 -3.18 3.71
N GLU A 78 -2.08 -3.57 4.61
CA GLU A 78 -1.83 -4.63 5.58
C GLU A 78 -2.52 -5.92 5.14
N VAL A 79 -1.81 -7.05 5.20
CA VAL A 79 -2.36 -8.40 5.04
C VAL A 79 -1.92 -9.22 6.24
N ASP A 80 -2.89 -9.77 6.99
CA ASP A 80 -2.67 -10.60 8.17
C ASP A 80 -1.74 -9.97 9.22
N GLY A 81 -1.90 -8.67 9.46
CA GLY A 81 -1.10 -7.91 10.43
C GLY A 81 0.23 -7.38 9.89
N LEU A 82 0.60 -7.74 8.66
CA LEU A 82 1.87 -7.39 8.04
C LEU A 82 1.71 -6.25 7.04
N CYS A 83 2.55 -5.21 7.10
CA CYS A 83 2.59 -4.19 6.03
C CYS A 83 3.24 -4.78 4.78
N VAL A 84 2.48 -4.89 3.70
CA VAL A 84 2.93 -5.55 2.46
C VAL A 84 3.03 -4.60 1.28
N GLY A 85 2.54 -3.37 1.41
CA GLY A 85 2.48 -2.42 0.32
C GLY A 85 2.07 -1.02 0.75
N CYS A 86 1.98 -0.12 -0.21
CA CYS A 86 1.42 1.22 -0.07
C CYS A 86 0.49 1.48 -1.24
N ILE A 87 -0.58 2.21 -0.98
CA ILE A 87 -1.42 2.81 -2.01
C ILE A 87 -1.74 4.24 -1.61
N GLY A 88 -1.72 5.16 -2.56
CA GLY A 88 -2.07 6.54 -2.32
C GLY A 88 -2.71 7.21 -3.54
N VAL A 89 -3.41 8.30 -3.26
CA VAL A 89 -4.02 9.17 -4.27
C VAL A 89 -3.50 10.58 -4.09
N ILE A 90 -2.92 11.14 -5.15
CA ILE A 90 -2.48 12.53 -5.22
C ILE A 90 -3.51 13.28 -6.06
N PRO A 91 -4.28 14.23 -5.50
CA PRO A 91 -5.20 15.06 -6.27
C PRO A 91 -4.46 15.86 -7.34
N GLY A 92 -5.06 16.01 -8.52
CA GLY A 92 -4.55 16.93 -9.53
C GLY A 92 -4.73 18.39 -9.11
N GLU A 93 -4.00 19.28 -9.74
CA GLU A 93 -4.06 20.72 -9.48
C GLU A 93 -4.72 21.46 -10.66
N PHE A 94 -5.20 22.68 -10.40
CA PHE A 94 -5.80 23.57 -11.42
C PHE A 94 -6.94 22.90 -12.22
N GLU A 95 -6.83 22.82 -13.54
CA GLU A 95 -7.81 22.19 -14.43
C GLU A 95 -8.00 20.69 -14.15
N TYR A 96 -7.03 20.06 -13.46
CA TYR A 96 -7.06 18.66 -13.04
C TYR A 96 -7.55 18.46 -11.61
N SER A 97 -8.05 19.49 -10.93
CA SER A 97 -8.55 19.44 -9.54
C SER A 97 -9.67 18.43 -9.28
N ARG A 98 -10.32 17.91 -10.32
CA ARG A 98 -11.33 16.84 -10.25
C ARG A 98 -10.80 15.45 -10.63
N SER A 99 -9.48 15.31 -10.76
CA SER A 99 -8.79 14.06 -11.06
C SER A 99 -7.79 13.73 -9.95
N GLY A 100 -7.31 12.49 -9.92
CA GLY A 100 -6.29 12.07 -8.98
C GLY A 100 -5.42 10.98 -9.60
N GLU A 101 -4.12 11.04 -9.30
CA GLU A 101 -3.15 10.01 -9.68
C GLU A 101 -3.09 8.97 -8.56
N ILE A 102 -3.25 7.69 -8.92
CA ILE A 102 -3.07 6.58 -7.99
C ILE A 102 -1.65 6.04 -8.12
N GLY A 103 -0.90 6.08 -7.01
CA GLY A 103 0.41 5.46 -6.89
C GLY A 103 0.38 4.28 -5.91
N TYR A 104 1.07 3.19 -6.23
CA TYR A 104 1.21 2.06 -5.30
C TYR A 104 2.53 1.31 -5.47
N TRP A 105 2.89 0.57 -4.43
CA TRP A 105 3.91 -0.47 -4.48
C TRP A 105 3.47 -1.64 -3.60
N LEU A 106 3.89 -2.85 -3.97
CA LEU A 106 3.51 -4.08 -3.27
C LEU A 106 4.72 -5.02 -3.26
N SER A 107 4.95 -5.65 -2.11
CA SER A 107 5.94 -6.71 -1.97
C SER A 107 5.73 -7.79 -3.03
N GLN A 108 6.82 -8.23 -3.66
CA GLN A 108 6.79 -9.18 -4.77
C GLN A 108 6.05 -10.48 -4.45
N GLN A 109 6.14 -10.96 -3.20
CA GLN A 109 5.49 -12.19 -2.74
C GLN A 109 3.95 -12.13 -2.81
N TYR A 110 3.37 -10.94 -2.92
CA TYR A 110 1.92 -10.71 -2.97
C TYR A 110 1.40 -10.36 -4.37
N TRP A 111 2.25 -10.41 -5.39
CA TRP A 111 1.84 -10.15 -6.77
C TRP A 111 0.93 -11.26 -7.32
N GLY A 112 0.05 -10.91 -8.26
CA GLY A 112 -0.90 -11.86 -8.88
C GLY A 112 -2.09 -12.27 -8.01
N GLN A 113 -2.16 -11.84 -6.74
CA GLN A 113 -3.20 -12.25 -5.78
C GLN A 113 -4.42 -11.30 -5.75
N GLY A 114 -4.45 -10.29 -6.62
CA GLY A 114 -5.54 -9.30 -6.67
C GLY A 114 -5.63 -8.37 -5.46
N ILE A 115 -4.53 -8.19 -4.72
CA ILE A 115 -4.44 -7.29 -3.55
C ILE A 115 -4.56 -5.83 -3.97
N ILE A 116 -3.85 -5.39 -5.01
CA ILE A 116 -3.95 -4.00 -5.51
C ILE A 116 -5.35 -3.70 -6.03
N THR A 117 -5.98 -4.62 -6.76
CA THR A 117 -7.37 -4.44 -7.23
C THR A 117 -8.33 -4.18 -6.07
N GLN A 118 -8.18 -4.91 -4.97
CA GLN A 118 -8.98 -4.69 -3.76
C GLN A 118 -8.62 -3.37 -3.07
N ALA A 119 -7.32 -3.05 -2.96
CA ALA A 119 -6.85 -1.80 -2.39
C ALA A 119 -7.38 -0.58 -3.16
N ILE A 120 -7.41 -0.63 -4.50
CA ILE A 120 -8.01 0.41 -5.34
C ILE A 120 -9.49 0.57 -5.01
N GLY A 121 -10.26 -0.52 -4.99
CA GLY A 121 -11.70 -0.48 -4.67
C GLY A 121 -12.01 0.08 -3.27
N LEU A 122 -11.08 -0.04 -2.33
CA LEU A 122 -11.17 0.56 -1.00
C LEU A 122 -10.79 2.05 -1.00
N ILE A 123 -9.68 2.42 -1.63
CA ILE A 123 -9.16 3.80 -1.53
C ILE A 123 -10.03 4.80 -2.30
N ILE A 124 -10.62 4.41 -3.44
CA ILE A 124 -11.51 5.30 -4.20
C ILE A 124 -12.81 5.64 -3.46
N ARG A 125 -13.13 4.94 -2.36
CA ARG A 125 -14.30 5.24 -1.51
C ARG A 125 -14.01 6.28 -0.43
N VAL A 126 -12.74 6.63 -0.25
CA VAL A 126 -12.29 7.65 0.71
C VAL A 126 -11.74 8.90 0.02
N CYS A 127 -11.69 8.89 -1.31
CA CYS A 127 -11.52 10.06 -2.16
C CYS A 127 -12.88 10.73 -2.39
#